data_AF-A0A2S8GIS4-F1
#
_entry.id   AF-A0A2S8GIS4-F1
#
_cell.length_a   1.000
_cell.length_b   1.000
_cell.length_c   1.000
_cell.angle_alpha   90.00
_cell.angle_beta   90.00
_cell.angle_gamma   90.00
#
_symmetry.space_group_name_H-M   'P 1'
#
loop_
_entity.id
_entity.type
_entity.pdbx_description
1 polymer ?
#
loop_
_entity_poly.entity_id
_entity_poly.type
_entity_poly.pdbx_seq_one_letter_code
_entity_poly.pdbx_strand_id
1 'polypeptide(L)'
;MSIQFSCPFCFRRYKVKDELAGASRKCKQCGRRLEIPGGPSPRHPRELQLLDPIRERLVLLRKLHGETCDPVLSADQIADIEEELHCVLPDAILALLAAGVNALHEEDIAHICDYQELAAQWRCPADLFAIGEEDGHVLYLIPRYSSRNATVGVTCYCDEDGSTAYLSLTQWLEAQIRNQFGLNLEEVPPPTPEELAAFRPRLV
;
A
#
# COMPACT_ATOMS: atom_id res chain seq x y z
N MET A 1 -11.15 21.51 -8.15
CA MET A 1 -10.22 22.64 -8.38
C MET A 1 -9.63 22.54 -9.81
N SER A 2 -8.60 23.32 -10.16
CA SER A 2 -7.95 23.23 -11.50
C SER A 2 -6.47 22.88 -11.38
N ILE A 3 -6.04 21.84 -12.09
CA ILE A 3 -4.67 21.35 -12.14
C ILE A 3 -3.89 22.16 -13.18
N GLN A 4 -2.73 22.66 -12.79
CA GLN A 4 -1.80 23.33 -13.68
C GLN A 4 -0.56 22.48 -13.88
N PHE A 5 -0.23 22.16 -15.12
CA PHE A 5 0.94 21.36 -15.45
C PHE A 5 1.51 21.75 -16.81
N SER A 6 2.73 21.33 -17.11
CA SER A 6 3.37 21.59 -18.41
C SER A 6 3.51 20.28 -19.18
N CYS A 7 3.26 20.32 -20.49
CA CYS A 7 3.50 19.15 -21.34
C CYS A 7 5.00 18.83 -21.36
N PRO A 8 5.42 17.57 -21.11
CA PRO A 8 6.84 17.21 -21.04
C PRO A 8 7.58 17.29 -22.39
N PHE A 9 6.84 17.39 -23.50
CA PHE A 9 7.43 17.38 -24.85
C PHE A 9 7.54 18.76 -25.49
N CYS A 10 6.61 19.66 -25.20
CA CYS A 10 6.55 20.99 -25.82
C CYS A 10 6.53 22.12 -24.79
N PHE A 11 6.59 21.78 -23.50
CA PHE A 11 6.59 22.70 -22.35
C PHE A 11 5.41 23.67 -22.30
N ARG A 12 4.34 23.38 -23.06
CA ARG A 12 3.12 24.17 -23.05
C ARG A 12 2.42 23.97 -21.71
N ARG A 13 2.09 25.08 -21.04
CA ARG A 13 1.31 25.07 -19.81
C ARG A 13 -0.16 24.78 -20.11
N TYR A 14 -0.74 23.88 -19.32
CA TYR A 14 -2.13 23.48 -19.35
C TYR A 14 -2.77 23.78 -18.01
N LYS A 15 -4.00 24.31 -18.07
CA LYS A 15 -4.89 24.45 -16.92
C LYS A 15 -6.13 23.62 -17.23
N VAL A 16 -6.29 22.53 -16.51
CA VAL A 16 -7.41 21.59 -16.68
C VAL A 16 -8.20 21.49 -15.38
N LYS A 17 -9.45 21.03 -15.48
CA LYS A 17 -10.25 20.74 -14.28
C LYS A 17 -9.72 19.46 -13.61
N ASP A 18 -9.89 19.37 -12.29
CA ASP A 18 -9.59 18.15 -11.52
C ASP A 18 -10.23 16.89 -12.09
N GLU A 19 -11.44 17.01 -12.66
CA GLU A 19 -12.17 15.87 -13.24
C GLU A 19 -11.38 15.17 -14.38
N LEU A 20 -10.34 15.82 -14.89
CA LEU A 20 -9.47 15.29 -15.93
C LEU A 20 -8.12 14.79 -15.39
N ALA A 21 -7.92 14.79 -14.07
CA ALA A 21 -6.80 14.17 -13.37
C ALA A 21 -6.64 12.71 -13.81
N GLY A 22 -5.41 12.29 -14.16
CA GLY A 22 -5.10 10.91 -14.56
C GLY A 22 -5.61 10.54 -15.96
N ALA A 23 -6.34 11.43 -16.63
CA ALA A 23 -6.81 11.18 -17.98
C ALA A 23 -5.68 11.36 -19.00
N SER A 24 -5.50 10.35 -19.85
CA SER A 24 -4.67 10.44 -21.04
C SER A 24 -5.35 11.28 -22.12
N ARG A 25 -4.77 12.43 -22.46
CA ARG A 25 -5.26 13.35 -23.51
C ARG A 25 -4.17 13.60 -24.54
N LYS A 26 -4.55 14.00 -25.76
CA LYS A 26 -3.58 14.49 -26.74
C LYS A 26 -3.23 15.94 -26.43
N CYS A 27 -1.94 16.26 -26.45
CA CYS A 27 -1.44 17.62 -26.38
C CYS A 27 -2.05 18.45 -27.52
N LYS A 28 -2.70 19.57 -27.20
CA LYS A 28 -3.24 20.48 -28.23
C LYS A 28 -2.15 21.13 -29.09
N GLN A 29 -0.90 21.19 -28.61
CA GLN A 29 0.21 21.84 -29.30
C GLN A 29 1.02 20.84 -30.15
N CYS A 30 1.46 19.73 -29.57
CA CYS A 30 2.36 18.78 -30.25
C CYS A 30 1.68 17.47 -30.67
N GLY A 31 0.39 17.29 -30.37
CA GLY A 31 -0.38 16.10 -30.74
C GLY A 31 -0.05 14.82 -29.97
N ARG A 32 1.06 14.78 -29.22
CA ARG A 32 1.48 13.61 -28.43
C ARG A 32 0.52 13.33 -27.29
N ARG A 33 0.35 12.05 -26.94
CA ARG A 33 -0.42 11.64 -25.76
C ARG A 33 0.33 12.10 -24.51
N LEU A 34 -0.37 12.80 -23.63
CA LEU A 34 0.11 13.22 -22.31
C LEU A 34 -0.89 12.71 -21.28
N GLU A 35 -0.39 12.27 -20.15
CA GLU A 35 -1.21 12.13 -18.96
C GLU A 35 -1.32 13.49 -18.30
N ILE A 36 -2.55 13.86 -18.00
CA ILE A 36 -2.78 14.92 -17.04
C ILE A 36 -2.31 14.36 -15.71
N PRO A 37 -1.37 15.01 -15.00
CA PRO A 37 -0.97 14.60 -13.67
C PRO A 37 -2.18 14.73 -12.77
N GLY A 38 -2.89 13.62 -12.66
CA GLY A 38 -3.78 13.35 -11.57
C GLY A 38 -3.02 12.39 -10.71
N GLY A 39 -2.49 12.89 -9.60
CA GLY A 39 -2.51 12.00 -8.46
C GLY A 39 -3.99 11.62 -8.26
N PRO A 40 -4.36 10.34 -8.13
CA PRO A 40 -5.52 10.04 -7.30
C PRO A 40 -5.28 10.78 -5.99
N SER A 41 -6.03 11.83 -5.68
CA SER A 41 -5.83 12.47 -4.40
C SER A 41 -6.15 11.42 -3.34
N PRO A 42 -5.21 11.01 -2.49
CA PRO A 42 -5.49 10.07 -1.40
C PRO A 42 -6.68 10.53 -0.54
N ARG A 43 -6.92 11.85 -0.48
CA ARG A 43 -7.97 12.59 0.24
C ARG A 43 -9.43 12.37 -0.22
N HIS A 44 -9.71 11.38 -1.06
CA HIS A 44 -11.08 11.08 -1.47
C HIS A 44 -11.50 9.67 -1.05
N PRO A 45 -12.68 9.53 -0.42
CA PRO A 45 -13.20 8.22 -0.07
C PRO A 45 -13.33 7.35 -1.32
N ARG A 46 -12.70 6.17 -1.28
CA ARG A 46 -12.71 5.22 -2.39
C ARG A 46 -12.51 3.80 -1.91
N GLU A 47 -13.05 2.85 -2.66
CA GLU A 47 -12.79 1.43 -2.46
C GLU A 47 -11.39 1.08 -2.99
N LEU A 48 -10.62 0.35 -2.20
CA LEU A 48 -9.28 -0.11 -2.57
C LEU A 48 -9.38 -1.30 -3.53
N GLN A 49 -8.65 -1.23 -4.64
CA GLN A 49 -8.63 -2.29 -5.64
C GLN A 49 -7.58 -3.34 -5.30
N LEU A 50 -8.04 -4.53 -4.91
CA LEU A 50 -7.19 -5.65 -4.56
C LEU A 50 -7.23 -6.73 -5.61
N LEU A 51 -6.09 -7.38 -5.81
CA LEU A 51 -6.01 -8.66 -6.51
C LEU A 51 -6.68 -9.72 -5.64
N ASP A 52 -7.44 -10.62 -6.26
CA ASP A 52 -8.19 -11.67 -5.57
C ASP A 52 -7.34 -12.51 -4.61
N PRO A 53 -6.10 -12.92 -4.95
CA PRO A 53 -5.25 -13.66 -4.01
C PRO A 53 -4.97 -12.90 -2.72
N ILE A 54 -4.71 -11.59 -2.81
CA ILE A 54 -4.44 -10.74 -1.64
C ILE A 54 -5.72 -10.57 -0.82
N ARG A 55 -6.85 -10.35 -1.51
CA ARG A 55 -8.17 -10.22 -0.87
C ARG A 55 -8.51 -11.46 -0.06
N GLU A 56 -8.32 -12.65 -0.62
CA GLU A 56 -8.56 -13.92 0.08
C GLU A 56 -7.76 -14.04 1.38
N ARG A 57 -6.44 -13.79 1.34
CA ARG A 57 -5.59 -13.92 2.53
C ARG A 57 -5.95 -12.89 3.61
N LEU A 58 -6.28 -11.65 3.22
CA LEU A 58 -6.72 -10.62 4.17
C LEU A 58 -8.05 -10.99 4.85
N VAL A 59 -9.01 -11.54 4.10
CA VAL A 59 -10.28 -12.02 4.67
C VAL A 59 -10.03 -13.19 5.63
N LEU A 60 -9.15 -14.12 5.28
CA LEU A 60 -8.77 -15.23 6.15
C LEU A 60 -8.12 -14.74 7.45
N LEU A 61 -7.13 -13.85 7.37
CA LEU A 61 -6.49 -13.27 8.54
C LEU A 61 -7.50 -12.62 9.47
N ARG A 62 -8.42 -11.82 8.93
CA ARG A 62 -9.46 -11.17 9.73
C ARG A 62 -10.42 -12.16 10.37
N LYS A 63 -10.79 -13.22 9.65
CA LYS A 63 -11.60 -14.32 10.20
C LYS A 63 -10.89 -15.02 11.36
N LEU A 64 -9.58 -15.23 11.26
CA LEU A 64 -8.77 -15.81 12.32
C LEU A 64 -8.62 -14.87 13.53
N HIS A 65 -8.51 -13.56 13.28
CA HIS A 65 -8.53 -12.51 14.33
C HIS A 65 -9.92 -12.25 14.93
N GLY A 66 -10.99 -12.77 14.33
CA GLY A 66 -12.37 -12.51 14.77
C GLY A 66 -12.88 -11.11 14.42
N GLU A 67 -12.20 -10.41 13.51
CA GLU A 67 -12.56 -9.04 13.12
C GLU A 67 -13.68 -9.00 12.08
N THR A 68 -14.76 -8.31 12.41
CA THR A 68 -15.96 -8.22 11.57
C THR A 68 -16.22 -6.83 10.98
N CYS A 69 -15.50 -5.79 11.45
CA CYS A 69 -15.70 -4.41 10.99
C CYS A 69 -14.92 -4.10 9.72
N ASP A 70 -15.56 -3.57 8.67
CA ASP A 70 -14.85 -3.20 7.45
C ASP A 70 -13.61 -2.35 7.74
N PRO A 71 -12.46 -2.69 7.14
CA PRO A 71 -11.23 -1.95 7.37
C PRO A 71 -11.32 -0.57 6.71
N VAL A 72 -11.21 0.45 7.56
CA VAL A 72 -11.37 1.86 7.20
C VAL A 72 -10.08 2.60 7.52
N LEU A 73 -9.58 3.34 6.54
CA LEU A 73 -8.38 4.19 6.69
C LEU A 73 -8.71 5.64 6.39
N SER A 74 -8.13 6.56 7.17
CA SER A 74 -8.25 7.99 6.87
C SER A 74 -7.48 8.34 5.60
N ALA A 75 -8.22 8.87 4.64
CA ALA A 75 -7.71 9.41 3.39
C ALA A 75 -6.68 10.52 3.58
N ASP A 76 -6.84 11.34 4.63
CA ASP A 76 -5.93 12.43 4.97
C ASP A 76 -4.61 11.92 5.56
N GLN A 77 -4.65 10.93 6.47
CA GLN A 77 -3.43 10.35 7.04
C GLN A 77 -2.55 9.71 5.95
N ILE A 78 -3.17 8.97 5.02
CA ILE A 78 -2.45 8.39 3.87
C ILE A 78 -1.88 9.47 2.96
N ALA A 79 -2.60 10.58 2.77
CA ALA A 79 -2.11 11.70 1.97
C ALA A 79 -0.83 12.30 2.55
N ASP A 80 -0.82 12.51 3.86
CA ASP A 80 0.30 13.12 4.55
C ASP A 80 1.51 12.19 4.54
N ILE A 81 1.32 10.87 4.74
CA ILE A 81 2.39 9.87 4.56
C ILE A 81 2.92 9.88 3.12
N GLU A 82 2.05 9.75 2.11
CA GLU A 82 2.49 9.69 0.71
C GLU A 82 3.26 10.96 0.30
N GLU A 83 2.88 12.12 0.85
CA GLU A 83 3.56 13.39 0.66
C GLU A 83 4.94 13.41 1.34
N GLU A 84 5.03 12.98 2.60
CA GLU A 84 6.28 12.90 3.37
C GLU A 84 7.29 11.92 2.75
N LEU A 85 6.79 10.78 2.29
CA LEU A 85 7.61 9.72 1.68
C LEU A 85 7.93 9.97 0.21
N HIS A 86 7.27 10.98 -0.39
CA HIS A 86 7.31 11.25 -1.82
C HIS A 86 7.05 9.99 -2.67
N CYS A 87 6.09 9.16 -2.25
CA CYS A 87 5.76 7.90 -2.91
C CYS A 87 4.25 7.66 -2.95
N VAL A 88 3.80 6.75 -3.81
CA VAL A 88 2.38 6.37 -3.91
C VAL A 88 2.22 4.98 -3.31
N LEU A 89 1.41 4.84 -2.26
CA LEU A 89 1.18 3.54 -1.64
C LEU A 89 0.21 2.71 -2.50
N PRO A 90 0.57 1.45 -2.84
CA PRO A 90 -0.32 0.55 -3.54
C PRO A 90 -1.59 0.25 -2.73
N ASP A 91 -2.71 0.04 -3.43
CA ASP A 91 -4.00 -0.25 -2.79
C ASP A 91 -3.92 -1.51 -1.92
N ALA A 92 -3.03 -2.45 -2.25
CA ALA A 92 -2.76 -3.64 -1.45
C ALA A 92 -2.08 -3.34 -0.10
N ILE A 93 -1.15 -2.38 -0.04
CA ILE A 93 -0.53 -1.95 1.21
C ILE A 93 -1.53 -1.15 2.04
N LEU A 94 -2.30 -0.28 1.40
CA LEU A 94 -3.37 0.44 2.08
C LEU A 94 -4.39 -0.53 2.68
N ALA A 95 -4.82 -1.57 1.95
CA ALA A 95 -5.74 -2.54 2.51
C ALA A 95 -5.12 -3.38 3.63
N LEU A 96 -3.81 -3.62 3.59
CA LEU A 96 -3.08 -4.27 4.67
C LEU A 96 -3.11 -3.42 5.94
N LEU A 97 -2.75 -2.14 5.82
CA LEU A 97 -2.79 -1.16 6.91
C LEU A 97 -4.21 -1.03 7.47
N ALA A 98 -5.22 -0.99 6.59
CA ALA A 98 -6.62 -0.91 6.98
C ALA A 98 -7.09 -2.17 7.71
N ALA A 99 -6.58 -3.33 7.30
CA ALA A 99 -6.96 -4.63 7.86
C ALA A 99 -6.34 -4.90 9.22
N GLY A 100 -5.50 -4.01 9.76
CA GLY A 100 -4.95 -4.15 11.11
C GLY A 100 -4.15 -5.44 11.28
N VAL A 101 -3.41 -5.88 10.26
CA VAL A 101 -2.58 -7.08 10.38
C VAL A 101 -1.49 -6.81 11.41
N ASN A 102 -1.69 -7.33 12.63
CA ASN A 102 -0.92 -7.16 13.88
C ASN A 102 0.61 -7.29 13.80
N ALA A 103 1.19 -7.68 12.65
CA ALA A 103 2.63 -7.52 12.38
C ALA A 103 3.05 -6.03 12.29
N LEU A 104 2.07 -5.14 12.20
CA LEU A 104 2.18 -3.71 12.44
C LEU A 104 1.52 -3.49 13.80
N HIS A 105 2.31 -3.49 14.88
CA HIS A 105 1.78 -3.41 16.25
C HIS A 105 0.77 -2.25 16.40
N GLU A 106 -0.21 -2.45 17.30
CA GLU A 106 -1.21 -1.45 17.69
C GLU A 106 -0.59 -0.05 17.79
N GLU A 107 -1.26 0.91 17.15
CA GLU A 107 -0.86 2.32 16.92
C GLU A 107 -0.25 2.58 15.54
N ASP A 108 -1.17 2.79 14.59
CA ASP A 108 -1.17 3.88 13.65
C ASP A 108 0.02 4.02 12.69
N ILE A 109 -0.34 4.20 11.41
CA ILE A 109 0.29 5.13 10.46
C ILE A 109 1.30 6.15 11.05
N ALA A 110 1.06 6.70 12.24
CA ALA A 110 1.97 7.58 12.96
C ALA A 110 3.39 7.00 13.19
N HIS A 111 3.55 5.69 13.42
CA HIS A 111 4.86 5.06 13.65
C HIS A 111 5.62 4.72 12.37
N ILE A 112 5.02 4.95 11.20
CA ILE A 112 5.69 4.77 9.92
C ILE A 112 6.95 5.63 9.84
N CYS A 113 6.93 6.84 10.40
CA CYS A 113 8.11 7.71 10.50
C CYS A 113 9.18 7.12 11.43
N ASP A 114 8.80 6.53 12.56
CA ASP A 114 9.72 5.89 13.49
C ASP A 114 10.41 4.66 12.84
N TYR A 115 9.66 3.86 12.09
CA TYR A 115 10.25 2.75 11.32
C TYR A 115 11.24 3.23 10.25
N GLN A 116 11.05 4.42 9.67
CA GLN A 116 12.05 5.01 8.78
C GLN A 116 13.32 5.41 9.49
N GLU A 117 13.21 5.97 10.69
CA GLU A 117 14.38 6.28 11.52
C GLU A 117 15.14 4.99 11.87
N LEU A 118 14.42 3.93 12.22
CA LEU A 118 15.01 2.60 12.48
C LEU A 118 15.71 2.05 11.23
N ALA A 119 15.06 2.12 10.06
CA ALA A 119 15.64 1.68 8.79
C ALA A 119 16.91 2.49 8.44
N ALA A 120 16.92 3.79 8.71
CA ALA A 120 18.10 4.62 8.52
C ALA A 120 19.23 4.23 9.49
N GLN A 121 18.90 3.89 10.74
CA GLN A 121 19.85 3.41 11.73
C GLN A 121 20.47 2.07 11.31
N TRP A 122 19.65 1.16 10.78
CA TRP A 122 20.07 -0.17 10.29
C TRP A 122 20.78 -0.12 8.93
N ARG A 123 20.96 1.09 8.37
CA ARG A 123 21.60 1.35 7.05
C ARG A 123 20.88 0.65 5.91
N CYS A 124 19.56 0.52 6.01
CA CYS A 124 18.73 0.02 4.93
C CYS A 124 18.86 0.92 3.69
N PRO A 125 18.72 0.35 2.48
CA PRO A 125 18.87 1.12 1.26
C PRO A 125 17.69 2.11 1.10
N ALA A 126 17.99 3.34 0.68
CA ALA A 126 17.06 4.48 0.70
C ALA A 126 15.87 4.37 -0.30
N ASP A 127 15.94 3.40 -1.21
CA ASP A 127 14.88 3.08 -2.16
C ASP A 127 13.77 2.20 -1.56
N LEU A 128 14.03 1.62 -0.38
CA LEU A 128 13.10 0.82 0.37
C LEU A 128 12.50 1.61 1.55
N PHE A 129 11.34 1.14 1.99
CA PHE A 129 10.48 1.82 2.94
C PHE A 129 9.98 0.84 4.01
N ALA A 130 10.37 1.05 5.27
CA ALA A 130 9.84 0.26 6.38
C ALA A 130 8.35 0.55 6.63
N ILE A 131 7.54 -0.50 6.51
CA ILE A 131 6.11 -0.47 6.84
C ILE A 131 5.81 -1.02 8.22
N GLY A 132 6.76 -1.75 8.82
CA GLY A 132 6.63 -2.30 10.17
C GLY A 132 7.83 -3.12 10.60
N GLU A 133 7.71 -3.71 11.77
CA GLU A 133 8.75 -4.43 12.48
C GLU A 133 8.17 -5.69 13.13
N GLU A 134 8.94 -6.78 13.09
CA GLU A 134 8.66 -8.03 13.80
C GLU A 134 9.77 -8.28 14.84
N ASP A 135 9.33 -8.50 16.09
CA ASP A 135 10.14 -8.94 17.23
C ASP A 135 11.39 -8.11 17.56
N GLY A 136 11.50 -6.84 17.12
CA GLY A 136 12.67 -6.00 17.46
C GLY A 136 13.89 -6.22 16.56
N HIS A 137 13.81 -7.16 15.62
CA HIS A 137 14.97 -7.69 14.89
C HIS A 137 14.75 -7.78 13.39
N VAL A 138 13.50 -7.74 12.92
CA VAL A 138 13.16 -7.83 11.50
C VAL A 138 12.32 -6.64 11.07
N LEU A 139 12.81 -5.87 10.09
CA LEU A 139 12.05 -4.81 9.45
C LEU A 139 11.38 -5.31 8.17
N TYR A 140 10.13 -4.93 7.96
CA TYR A 140 9.40 -5.14 6.72
C TYR A 140 9.52 -3.94 5.83
N LEU A 141 10.23 -4.09 4.72
CA LEU A 141 10.53 -3.02 3.78
C LEU A 141 9.75 -3.22 2.46
N ILE A 142 9.22 -2.16 1.89
CA ILE A 142 8.62 -2.16 0.54
C ILE A 142 9.34 -1.16 -0.37
N PRO A 143 9.44 -1.41 -1.68
CA PRO A 143 10.02 -0.42 -2.58
C PRO A 143 9.07 0.78 -2.75
N ARG A 144 9.64 1.93 -3.12
CA ARG A 144 8.84 3.10 -3.48
C ARG A 144 8.08 2.85 -4.78
N TYR A 145 6.76 2.83 -4.71
CA TYR A 145 5.91 2.66 -5.88
C TYR A 145 5.47 4.01 -6.46
N SER A 146 5.29 4.01 -7.79
CA SER A 146 4.72 5.14 -8.54
C SER A 146 3.28 4.87 -9.00
N SER A 147 2.73 3.68 -8.70
CA SER A 147 1.42 3.23 -9.16
C SER A 147 0.67 2.48 -8.07
N ARG A 148 -0.63 2.74 -7.97
CA ARG A 148 -1.50 2.13 -6.96
C ARG A 148 -1.84 0.66 -7.23
N ASN A 149 -1.86 0.25 -8.50
CA ASN A 149 -2.12 -1.14 -8.92
C ASN A 149 -0.82 -1.93 -9.15
N ALA A 150 0.28 -1.51 -8.53
CA ALA A 150 1.54 -2.22 -8.64
C ALA A 150 1.48 -3.56 -7.90
N THR A 151 2.18 -4.57 -8.43
CA THR A 151 2.41 -5.82 -7.71
C THR A 151 3.33 -5.53 -6.53
N VAL A 152 2.85 -5.87 -5.34
CA VAL A 152 3.53 -5.56 -4.10
C VAL A 152 4.38 -6.73 -3.63
N GLY A 153 5.61 -6.43 -3.24
CA GLY A 153 6.49 -7.34 -2.54
C GLY A 153 6.98 -6.71 -1.24
N VAL A 154 7.19 -7.55 -0.24
CA VAL A 154 7.73 -7.18 1.06
C VAL A 154 9.11 -7.80 1.17
N THR A 155 10.08 -6.98 1.53
CA THR A 155 11.46 -7.37 1.79
C THR A 155 11.65 -7.40 3.30
N CYS A 156 11.84 -8.57 3.87
CA CYS A 156 12.21 -8.71 5.27
C CYS A 156 13.71 -8.45 5.41
N TYR A 157 14.11 -7.53 6.28
CA TYR A 157 15.49 -7.22 6.61
C TYR A 157 15.76 -7.59 8.07
N CYS A 158 16.71 -8.49 8.31
CA CYS A 158 17.12 -8.88 9.66
C CYS A 158 18.35 -8.06 10.08
N ASP A 159 18.31 -7.38 11.24
CA ASP A 159 19.45 -6.61 11.77
C ASP A 159 20.61 -7.50 12.23
N GLU A 160 20.30 -8.64 12.86
CA GLU A 160 21.32 -9.51 13.45
C GLU A 160 22.28 -10.10 12.40
N ASP A 161 21.73 -10.52 11.26
CA ASP A 161 22.48 -11.19 10.19
C ASP A 161 22.68 -10.31 8.94
N GLY A 162 22.06 -9.13 8.88
CA GLY A 162 22.02 -8.27 7.68
C GLY A 162 21.38 -8.94 6.46
N SER A 163 20.60 -10.00 6.68
CA SER A 163 20.01 -10.81 5.61
C SER A 163 18.72 -10.18 5.11
N THR A 164 18.54 -10.16 3.78
CA THR A 164 17.33 -9.65 3.14
C THR A 164 16.59 -10.74 2.38
N ALA A 165 15.31 -10.94 2.68
CA ALA A 165 14.46 -11.90 1.98
C ALA A 165 13.31 -11.15 1.30
N TYR A 166 13.25 -11.23 -0.03
CA TYR A 166 12.12 -10.71 -0.79
C TYR A 166 11.01 -11.76 -0.88
N LEU A 167 9.80 -11.38 -0.48
CA LEU A 167 8.59 -12.19 -0.56
C LEU A 167 7.52 -11.42 -1.33
N SER A 168 6.70 -12.12 -2.12
CA SER A 168 5.49 -11.48 -2.64
C SER A 168 4.54 -11.18 -1.48
N LEU A 169 3.70 -10.15 -1.61
CA LEU A 169 2.75 -9.82 -0.55
C LEU A 169 1.87 -11.01 -0.15
N THR A 170 1.50 -11.87 -1.10
CA THR A 170 0.75 -13.11 -0.83
C THR A 170 1.55 -14.11 0.02
N GLN A 171 2.83 -14.33 -0.29
CA GLN A 171 3.71 -15.22 0.47
C GLN A 171 3.97 -14.68 1.87
N TRP A 172 4.14 -13.36 1.98
CA TRP A 172 4.31 -12.69 3.25
C TRP A 172 3.04 -12.84 4.11
N LEU A 173 1.85 -12.62 3.56
CA LEU A 173 0.58 -12.84 4.26
C LEU A 173 0.42 -14.29 4.73
N GLU A 174 0.80 -15.26 3.90
CA GLU A 174 0.79 -16.68 4.28
C GLU A 174 1.77 -16.99 5.41
N ALA A 175 2.96 -16.37 5.39
CA ALA A 175 3.91 -16.46 6.49
C ALA A 175 3.36 -15.85 7.78
N GLN A 176 2.63 -14.73 7.69
CA GLN A 176 1.97 -14.12 8.86
C GLN A 176 0.89 -15.03 9.45
N ILE A 177 0.04 -15.65 8.62
CA ILE A 177 -0.95 -16.65 9.09
C ILE A 177 -0.24 -17.78 9.84
N ARG A 178 0.86 -18.28 9.29
CA ARG A 178 1.64 -19.37 9.88
C ARG A 178 2.33 -18.95 11.18
N ASN A 179 3.00 -17.82 11.20
CA ASN A 179 3.75 -17.33 12.37
C ASN A 179 2.81 -16.99 13.52
N GLN A 180 1.67 -16.35 13.22
CA GLN A 180 0.76 -15.85 14.24
C GLN A 180 -0.23 -16.90 14.77
N PHE A 181 -0.72 -17.80 13.89
CA PHE A 181 -1.73 -18.80 14.27
C PHE A 181 -1.20 -20.24 14.30
N GLY A 182 0.02 -20.49 13.83
CA GLY A 182 0.58 -21.84 13.72
C GLY A 182 -0.11 -22.71 12.66
N LEU A 183 -0.90 -22.11 11.76
CA LEU A 183 -1.70 -22.81 10.75
C LEU A 183 -1.08 -22.65 9.36
N ASN A 184 -1.10 -23.72 8.57
CA ASN A 184 -0.82 -23.61 7.14
C ASN A 184 -2.07 -23.16 6.39
N LEU A 185 -1.88 -22.49 5.26
CA LEU A 185 -3.00 -22.01 4.42
C LEU A 185 -3.93 -23.16 3.99
N GLU A 186 -3.39 -24.37 3.80
CA GLU A 186 -4.15 -25.57 3.43
C GLU A 186 -5.09 -26.06 4.55
N GLU A 187 -4.81 -25.70 5.81
CA GLU A 187 -5.60 -26.08 6.99
C GLU A 187 -6.74 -25.09 7.25
N VAL A 188 -6.68 -23.89 6.66
CA VAL A 188 -7.69 -22.86 6.83
C VAL A 188 -8.74 -22.99 5.71
N PRO A 189 -10.04 -23.13 6.04
CA PRO A 189 -11.07 -23.21 5.02
C PRO A 189 -11.07 -21.92 4.19
N PRO A 190 -11.09 -22.02 2.84
CA PRO A 190 -11.06 -20.84 1.99
C PRO A 190 -12.27 -19.94 2.26
N PRO A 191 -12.13 -18.61 2.12
CA PRO A 191 -13.22 -17.70 2.33
C PRO A 191 -14.30 -17.93 1.27
N THR A 192 -15.55 -17.85 1.69
CA THR A 192 -16.70 -17.95 0.79
C THR A 192 -16.75 -16.73 -0.14
N PRO A 193 -17.37 -16.86 -1.34
CA PRO A 193 -17.54 -15.74 -2.25
C PRO A 193 -18.31 -14.57 -1.63
N GLU A 194 -19.21 -14.85 -0.69
CA GLU A 194 -19.96 -13.83 0.05
C GLU A 194 -19.05 -13.05 1.01
N GLU A 195 -18.16 -13.74 1.75
CA GLU A 195 -17.15 -13.09 2.60
C GLU A 195 -16.20 -12.22 1.77
N LEU A 196 -15.76 -12.70 0.60
CA LEU A 196 -14.93 -11.93 -0.33
C LEU A 196 -15.65 -10.69 -0.89
N ALA A 197 -16.94 -10.81 -1.19
CA ALA A 197 -17.74 -9.69 -1.71
C ALA A 197 -18.11 -8.66 -0.64
N ALA A 198 -18.21 -9.11 0.62
CA ALA A 198 -18.43 -8.28 1.79
C ALA A 198 -17.17 -7.47 2.14
N PHE A 199 -15.97 -8.04 1.97
CA PHE A 199 -14.72 -7.37 2.27
C PHE A 199 -14.40 -6.25 1.27
N ARG A 200 -14.71 -5.02 1.69
CA ARG A 200 -14.53 -3.81 0.88
C ARG A 200 -13.72 -2.76 1.64
N PRO A 201 -12.39 -2.92 1.69
CA PRO A 201 -11.53 -1.93 2.31
C PRO A 201 -11.70 -0.57 1.62
N ARG A 202 -11.87 0.46 2.44
CA ARG A 202 -12.20 1.82 1.98
C ARG A 202 -11.33 2.86 2.65
N LEU A 203 -10.97 3.87 1.88
CA LEU A 203 -10.50 5.15 2.40
C LEU A 203 -11.72 6.00 2.77
N VAL A 204 -11.68 6.70 3.90
CA VAL A 204 -12.73 7.64 4.37
C VAL A 204 -12.18 9.02 4.65
#